data_AF-K1UB38-F1
#
_entry.id   AF-K1UB38-F1
#
_cell.length_a   1.000
_cell.length_b   1.000
_cell.length_c   1.000
_cell.angle_alpha   90.00
_cell.angle_beta   90.00
_cell.angle_gamma   90.00
#
_symmetry.space_group_name_H-M   'P 1'
#
loop_
_entity.id
_entity.type
_entity.pdbx_description
1 polymer ?
#
loop_
_entity_poly.entity_id
_entity_poly.type
_entity_poly.pdbx_seq_one_letter_code
_entity_poly.pdbx_strand_id
1 'polypeptide(L)'
;DKNMIRLGIVIIVAGIVMLFMPIPGAAIALAGLIIIGLGCAPIYPSIIHSTPFNFGADNSQAVIGIQMAFAYVGTTFMPPLFGLIAQYINIGLFPVYILIFTAIMLLTTEVLNNINKDKAYK
;
A
#
# COMPACT_ATOMS: atom_id res chain seq x y z
N ASP A 1 -4.79 -14.37 -1.72
CA ASP A 1 -4.09 -13.28 -1.02
C ASP A 1 -2.91 -12.68 -1.78
N LYS A 2 -1.79 -13.41 -1.98
CA LYS A 2 -0.58 -12.85 -2.65
C LYS A 2 -0.87 -12.18 -4.00
N ASN A 3 -1.66 -12.85 -4.85
CA ASN A 3 -2.06 -12.30 -6.15
C ASN A 3 -3.01 -11.10 -6.03
N MET A 4 -3.85 -11.04 -4.99
CA MET A 4 -4.74 -9.90 -4.75
C MET A 4 -3.97 -8.67 -4.30
N ILE A 5 -2.93 -8.84 -3.46
CA ILE A 5 -2.03 -7.74 -3.07
C ILE A 5 -1.27 -7.22 -4.29
N ARG A 6 -0.70 -8.12 -5.12
CA ARG A 6 -0.01 -7.73 -6.36
C ARG A 6 -0.93 -7.02 -7.34
N LEU A 7 -2.15 -7.53 -7.52
CA LEU A 7 -3.16 -6.90 -8.38
C LEU A 7 -3.50 -5.49 -7.87
N GLY A 8 -3.74 -5.34 -6.56
CA GLY A 8 -3.97 -4.04 -5.94
C GLY A 8 -2.83 -3.06 -6.17
N ILE A 9 -1.58 -3.51 -6.01
CA ILE A 9 -0.38 -2.70 -6.29
C ILE A 9 -0.31 -2.27 -7.77
N VAL A 10 -0.57 -3.18 -8.71
CA VAL A 10 -0.59 -2.85 -10.15
C VAL A 10 -1.67 -1.80 -10.46
N ILE A 11 -2.86 -1.93 -9.86
CA ILE A 11 -3.95 -0.96 -10.01
C ILE A 11 -3.54 0.40 -9.41
N ILE A 12 -2.92 0.42 -8.23
CA ILE A 12 -2.40 1.66 -7.61
C ILE A 12 -1.38 2.32 -8.54
N VAL A 13 -0.42 1.57 -9.07
CA VAL A 13 0.60 2.09 -9.99
C VAL A 13 -0.04 2.67 -11.25
N ALA A 14 -1.07 2.03 -11.81
CA ALA A 14 -1.81 2.57 -12.95
C ALA A 14 -2.47 3.92 -12.62
N GLY A 15 -3.09 4.06 -11.44
CA GLY A 15 -3.65 5.33 -10.99
C GLY A 15 -2.58 6.40 -10.71
N ILE A 16 -1.41 6.01 -10.18
CA ILE A 16 -0.27 6.91 -10.01
C ILE A 16 0.22 7.45 -11.37
N VAL A 17 0.33 6.58 -12.38
CA VAL A 17 0.72 6.99 -13.74
C VAL A 17 -0.25 8.04 -14.27
N MET A 18 -1.56 7.88 -14.05
CA MET A 18 -2.55 8.89 -14.44
C MET A 18 -2.33 10.24 -13.73
N LEU A 19 -1.94 10.24 -12.45
CA LEU A 19 -1.62 11.46 -11.73
C LEU A 19 -0.35 12.17 -12.23
N PHE A 20 0.60 11.43 -12.82
CA PHE A 20 1.81 11.99 -13.42
C PHE A 20 1.58 12.59 -14.81
N MET A 21 0.46 12.27 -15.48
CA MET A 21 0.20 12.79 -16.81
C MET A 21 -0.04 14.30 -16.76
N PRO A 22 0.71 15.12 -17.53
CA PRO A 22 0.54 16.57 -17.57
C PRO A 22 -0.64 16.95 -18.48
N ILE A 23 -1.81 16.34 -18.25
CA ILE A 23 -3.01 16.62 -19.03
C ILE A 23 -3.82 17.70 -18.30
N PRO A 24 -4.19 18.80 -18.97
CA PRO A 24 -5.04 19.83 -18.37
C PRO A 24 -6.41 19.26 -18.00
N GLY A 25 -6.81 19.43 -16.75
CA GLY A 25 -8.16 19.10 -16.27
C GLY A 25 -8.20 18.14 -15.08
N ALA A 26 -9.20 18.33 -14.21
CA ALA A 26 -9.36 17.55 -12.98
C ALA A 26 -9.86 16.11 -13.20
N ALA A 27 -10.41 15.79 -14.38
CA ALA A 27 -11.04 14.50 -14.65
C ALA A 27 -10.04 13.32 -14.57
N ILE A 28 -8.83 13.48 -15.12
CA ILE A 28 -7.80 12.42 -15.09
C ILE A 28 -7.23 12.27 -13.69
N ALA A 29 -7.04 13.38 -12.97
CA ALA A 29 -6.61 13.33 -11.58
C ALA A 29 -7.64 12.60 -10.70
N LEU A 30 -8.93 12.89 -10.88
CA LEU A 30 -10.01 12.20 -10.18
C LEU A 30 -10.07 10.71 -10.54
N ALA A 31 -9.96 10.36 -11.83
CA ALA A 31 -9.92 8.96 -12.26
C ALA A 31 -8.71 8.23 -11.65
N GLY A 32 -7.53 8.86 -11.62
CA GLY A 32 -6.33 8.33 -10.97
C GLY A 32 -6.55 8.06 -9.49
N LEU A 33 -7.15 9.01 -8.75
CA LEU A 33 -7.50 8.83 -7.33
C LEU A 33 -8.50 7.70 -7.09
N ILE A 34 -9.53 7.58 -7.94
CA ILE A 34 -10.51 6.48 -7.85
C ILE A 34 -9.81 5.13 -8.08
N ILE A 35 -8.96 5.05 -9.09
CA ILE A 35 -8.19 3.83 -9.40
C ILE A 35 -7.25 3.46 -8.26
N ILE A 36 -6.54 4.44 -7.67
CA ILE A 36 -5.72 4.22 -6.47
C ILE A 36 -6.58 3.65 -5.34
N GLY A 37 -7.75 4.25 -5.06
CA GLY A 37 -8.68 3.77 -4.04
C GLY A 37 -9.15 2.32 -4.28
N LEU A 38 -9.48 1.98 -5.52
CA LEU A 38 -9.84 0.62 -5.92
C LEU A 38 -8.69 -0.37 -5.70
N GLY A 39 -7.46 0.03 -6.02
CA GLY A 39 -6.28 -0.81 -5.81
C GLY A 39 -5.96 -1.04 -4.33
N CYS A 40 -6.28 -0.08 -3.46
CA CYS A 40 -6.12 -0.22 -2.01
C CYS A 40 -7.12 -1.22 -1.38
N ALA A 41 -8.32 -1.34 -1.94
CA ALA A 41 -9.42 -2.14 -1.36
C ALA A 41 -9.07 -3.61 -1.03
N PRO A 42 -8.43 -4.40 -1.92
CA PRO A 42 -8.12 -5.79 -1.62
C PRO A 42 -6.88 -6.00 -0.73
N ILE A 43 -6.02 -4.99 -0.56
CA ILE A 43 -4.70 -5.15 0.05
C ILE A 43 -4.83 -5.47 1.54
N TYR A 44 -5.54 -4.61 2.27
CA TYR A 44 -5.65 -4.74 3.72
C TYR A 44 -6.34 -6.04 4.17
N PRO A 45 -7.50 -6.43 3.59
CA PRO A 45 -8.11 -7.72 3.90
C PRO A 45 -7.22 -8.91 3.55
N SER A 46 -6.50 -8.86 2.41
CA SER A 46 -5.60 -9.94 2.00
C SER A 46 -4.42 -10.12 2.96
N ILE A 47 -3.86 -9.03 3.49
CA ILE A 47 -2.77 -9.10 4.48
C ILE A 47 -3.27 -9.83 5.73
N ILE A 48 -4.37 -9.37 6.32
CA ILE A 48 -4.93 -9.96 7.56
C ILE A 48 -5.31 -11.42 7.34
N HIS A 49 -6.00 -11.74 6.24
CA HIS A 49 -6.39 -13.11 5.90
C HIS A 49 -5.19 -14.05 5.74
N SER A 50 -4.08 -13.54 5.20
CA SER A 50 -2.86 -14.32 5.01
C SER A 50 -1.99 -14.47 6.27
N THR A 51 -2.22 -13.66 7.31
CA THR A 51 -1.39 -13.64 8.53
C THR A 51 -1.35 -14.99 9.26
N PRO A 52 -2.47 -15.71 9.49
CA PRO A 52 -2.44 -17.04 10.11
C PRO A 52 -1.61 -18.06 9.32
N PHE A 53 -1.65 -18.00 7.98
CA PHE A 53 -0.86 -18.89 7.13
C PHE A 53 0.64 -18.56 7.16
N ASN A 54 0.99 -17.28 7.32
CA ASN A 54 2.38 -16.82 7.30
C ASN A 54 3.09 -16.97 8.66
N PHE A 55 2.36 -16.86 9.77
CA PHE A 55 2.93 -16.80 11.13
C PHE A 55 2.44 -17.91 12.08
N GLY A 56 1.54 -18.77 11.61
CA GLY A 56 0.87 -19.79 12.41
C GLY A 56 -0.37 -19.24 13.11
N ALA A 57 -1.38 -20.09 13.30
CA ALA A 57 -2.64 -19.70 13.94
C ALA A 57 -2.42 -19.17 15.36
N ASP A 58 -1.51 -19.78 16.12
CA ASP A 58 -1.25 -19.43 17.52
C ASP A 58 -0.66 -18.03 17.70
N ASN A 59 0.17 -17.58 16.74
CA ASN A 59 0.79 -16.25 16.78
C ASN A 59 -0.04 -15.19 16.02
N SER A 60 -1.03 -15.60 15.23
CA SER A 60 -1.73 -14.74 14.28
C SER A 60 -2.39 -13.53 14.94
N GLN A 61 -3.02 -13.71 16.10
CA GLN A 61 -3.69 -12.60 16.80
C GLN A 61 -2.71 -11.52 17.27
N ALA A 62 -1.57 -11.91 17.84
CA ALA A 62 -0.55 -10.96 18.28
C ALA A 62 0.03 -10.18 17.09
N VAL A 63 0.32 -10.88 15.98
CA VAL A 63 0.84 -10.25 14.76
C VAL A 63 -0.18 -9.30 14.14
N ILE A 64 -1.46 -9.68 14.07
CA ILE A 64 -2.53 -8.80 13.59
C ILE A 64 -2.62 -7.55 14.47
N GLY A 65 -2.58 -7.70 15.80
CA GLY A 65 -2.59 -6.55 16.73
C GLY A 65 -1.46 -5.55 16.44
N ILE A 66 -0.25 -6.04 16.18
CA ILE A 66 0.90 -5.22 15.78
C ILE A 66 0.64 -4.56 14.41
N GLN A 67 0.16 -5.30 13.41
CA GLN A 67 -0.18 -4.76 12.08
C GLN A 67 -1.19 -3.62 12.18
N MET A 68 -2.26 -3.79 12.97
CA MET A 68 -3.28 -2.76 13.20
C MET A 68 -2.69 -1.53 13.87
N ALA A 69 -1.83 -1.70 14.89
CA ALA A 69 -1.19 -0.57 15.58
C ALA A 69 -0.35 0.27 14.63
N PHE A 70 0.48 -0.35 13.79
CA PHE A 70 1.26 0.36 12.77
C PHE A 70 0.38 1.02 11.70
N ALA A 71 -0.72 0.36 11.31
CA ALA A 71 -1.68 0.95 10.37
C ALA A 71 -2.28 2.24 10.95
N TYR A 72 -2.73 2.23 12.21
CA TYR A 72 -3.30 3.42 12.84
C TYR A 72 -2.28 4.55 13.00
N VAL A 73 -1.06 4.24 13.46
CA VAL A 73 0.05 5.20 13.51
C VAL A 73 0.28 5.82 12.13
N GLY A 74 0.34 5.00 11.07
CA GLY A 74 0.44 5.47 9.70
C GLY A 74 -0.71 6.41 9.32
N THR A 75 -1.97 6.02 9.55
CA THR A 75 -3.13 6.85 9.20
C THR A 75 -3.15 8.19 9.94
N THR A 76 -2.60 8.27 11.16
CA THR A 76 -2.51 9.50 11.93
C THR A 76 -1.42 10.43 11.42
N PHE A 77 -0.24 9.91 11.09
CA PHE A 77 0.93 10.75 10.77
C PHE A 77 1.11 11.02 9.27
N MET A 78 0.66 10.13 8.39
CA MET A 78 0.86 10.27 6.95
C MET A 78 0.13 11.49 6.34
N PRO A 79 -1.14 11.79 6.67
CA PRO A 79 -1.81 12.97 6.13
C PRO A 79 -1.17 14.30 6.59
N PRO A 80 -0.85 14.53 7.88
CA PRO A 80 -0.12 15.72 8.31
C PRO A 80 1.27 15.84 7.69
N LEU A 81 2.02 14.73 7.59
CA LEU A 81 3.33 14.71 6.95
C LEU A 81 3.24 15.19 5.49
N PHE A 82 2.30 14.65 4.72
CA PHE A 82 2.08 15.10 3.35
C PHE A 82 1.58 16.54 3.30
N GLY A 83 0.71 16.96 4.23
CA GLY A 83 0.23 18.34 4.32
C GLY A 83 1.36 19.35 4.48
N LEU A 84 2.34 19.06 5.33
CA LEU A 84 3.54 19.89 5.48
C LEU A 84 4.37 19.93 4.19
N ILE A 85 4.57 18.78 3.53
CA ILE A 85 5.28 18.72 2.24
C ILE A 85 4.57 19.55 1.17
N ALA A 86 3.24 19.45 1.10
CA ALA A 86 2.43 20.19 0.14
C ALA A 86 2.47 21.71 0.41
N GLN A 87 2.49 22.12 1.68
CA GLN A 87 2.53 23.53 2.08
C GLN A 87 3.88 24.18 1.79
N TYR A 88 4.99 23.50 2.13
CA TYR A 88 6.34 24.11 2.09
C TYR A 88 7.15 23.77 0.83
N ILE A 89 6.81 22.68 0.12
CA ILE A 89 7.58 22.22 -1.05
C ILE A 89 6.74 22.32 -2.31
N ASN A 90 5.83 21.38 -2.54
CA ASN A 90 4.93 21.39 -3.70
C ASN A 90 3.84 20.30 -3.56
N ILE A 91 2.58 20.64 -3.86
CA ILE A 91 1.48 19.67 -3.91
C ILE A 91 1.66 18.61 -5.01
N GLY A 92 2.37 18.93 -6.09
CA GLY A 92 2.71 18.03 -7.18
C GLY A 92 3.61 16.86 -6.78
N LEU A 93 4.13 16.83 -5.54
CA LEU A 93 4.82 15.68 -4.98
C LEU A 93 3.88 14.57 -4.51
N PHE A 94 2.55 14.78 -4.52
CA PHE A 94 1.58 13.75 -4.12
C PHE A 94 1.77 12.41 -4.84
N PRO A 95 1.94 12.35 -6.17
CA PRO A 95 2.11 11.08 -6.88
C PRO A 95 3.42 10.38 -6.51
N VAL A 96 4.49 11.14 -6.24
CA VAL A 96 5.77 10.61 -5.76
C VAL A 96 5.62 10.04 -4.34
N TYR A 97 4.92 10.76 -3.47
CA TYR A 97 4.67 10.36 -2.08
C TYR A 97 3.98 9.00 -2.01
N ILE A 98 2.86 8.83 -2.71
CA ILE A 98 2.15 7.55 -2.75
C ILE A 98 2.97 6.44 -3.43
N LEU A 99 3.76 6.76 -4.48
CA LEU A 99 4.61 5.80 -5.16
C LEU A 99 5.67 5.20 -4.23
N ILE A 100 6.28 6.02 -3.36
CA ILE A 100 7.25 5.54 -2.37
C ILE A 100 6.60 4.53 -1.43
N PHE A 101 5.41 4.81 -0.90
CA PHE A 101 4.70 3.88 -0.02
C PHE A 101 4.24 2.61 -0.75
N THR A 102 3.79 2.73 -2.00
CA THR A 102 3.47 1.56 -2.84
C THR A 102 4.70 0.69 -3.08
N ALA A 103 5.87 1.29 -3.32
CA ALA A 103 7.12 0.55 -3.48
C ALA A 103 7.53 -0.16 -2.19
N ILE A 104 7.46 0.51 -1.03
CA ILE A 104 7.72 -0.12 0.27
C ILE A 104 6.78 -1.31 0.51
N MET A 105 5.50 -1.15 0.20
CA MET A 105 4.51 -2.21 0.32
C MET A 105 4.82 -3.40 -0.59
N LEU A 106 5.23 -3.16 -1.84
CA LEU A 106 5.63 -4.22 -2.77
C LEU A 106 6.87 -4.97 -2.25
N LEU A 107 7.92 -4.24 -1.84
CA LEU A 107 9.16 -4.83 -1.35
C LEU A 107 8.92 -5.69 -0.12
N THR A 108 8.22 -5.16 0.89
CA THR A 108 7.92 -5.88 2.13
C THR A 108 7.06 -7.12 1.89
N THR A 109 6.06 -7.01 1.01
CA THR A 109 5.23 -8.16 0.62
C THR A 109 6.05 -9.26 -0.05
N GLU A 110 6.97 -8.91 -0.95
CA GLU A 110 7.78 -9.92 -1.63
C GLU A 110 8.89 -10.51 -0.77
N VAL A 111 9.49 -9.73 0.12
CA VAL A 111 10.42 -10.24 1.12
C VAL A 111 9.71 -11.28 2.00
N LEU A 112 8.50 -10.97 2.50
CA LEU A 112 7.71 -11.92 3.29
C LEU A 112 7.38 -13.19 2.50
N ASN A 113 6.98 -13.04 1.24
CA ASN A 113 6.67 -14.18 0.38
C ASN A 113 7.88 -15.09 0.13
N ASN A 114 9.07 -14.51 -0.02
CA ASN A 114 10.30 -15.27 -0.22
C ASN A 114 10.74 -16.00 1.06
N ILE A 115 10.68 -15.35 2.22
CA ILE A 115 10.96 -16.01 3.52
C ILE A 115 10.03 -17.22 3.73
N ASN A 116 8.76 -17.10 3.37
CA ASN A 116 7.81 -18.19 3.50
C ASN A 116 7.99 -19.31 2.46
N LYS A 117 8.57 -19.02 1.28
CA LYS A 117 8.98 -20.07 0.33
C LYS A 117 10.16 -20.86 0.89
N ASP A 118 11.15 -20.19 1.49
CA ASP A 118 12.32 -20.84 2.06
C ASP A 118 11.96 -21.72 3.26
N LYS A 119 10.95 -21.32 4.05
CA LYS A 119 10.39 -22.17 5.12
C LYS A 119 9.66 -23.41 4.62
N ALA A 120 9.08 -23.38 3.42
CA ALA A 120 8.37 -24.53 2.85
C ALA A 120 9.30 -25.58 2.21
N TYR A 121 10.57 -25.21 1.99
CA TYR A 121 11.61 -26.07 1.40
C TYR A 121 12.59 -26.65 2.43
N LYS A 122 12.42 -26.31 3.72
CA LYS A 122 13.09 -26.92 4.86
C LYS A 122 12.11 -27.78 5.64
#